data_AF-A0A952WX08-F1
#
_entry.id   AF-A0A952WX08-F1
#
_cell.length_a   1.000
_cell.length_b   1.000
_cell.length_c   1.000
_cell.angle_alpha   90.00
_cell.angle_beta   90.00
_cell.angle_gamma   90.00
#
_symmetry.space_group_name_H-M   'P 1'
#
loop_
_entity.id
_entity.type
_entity.pdbx_description
1 polymer ?
#
loop_
_entity_poly.entity_id
_entity_poly.type
_entity_poly.pdbx_seq_one_letter_code
_entity_poly.pdbx_strand_id
1 'polypeptide(L)'
;MRVEDKRQDHCGCHEEHGHGPRYCVNTEGNEHEWTRSTITTEEIAALGGWAASQGVIQVNEDNTERTLAPGEVVELRPGHAFCRRVRWKRGFRRSERIVAEDDLMRRIFPEMEIREGWRRIPKVALPPGWNRAETDVAFQISDAFPGAPPYGIYVPAGLRYNGQMPANYTEPAGSAPPFAGAWGMFSWSVADGNDWRPTVSVEKGVNLLQWVRGMSQRFTEGV
;
A
#
# COMPACT_ATOMS: atom_id res chain seq x y z
N MET A 1 4.74 -46.39 21.26
CA MET A 1 5.70 -45.94 20.23
C MET A 1 5.12 -44.69 19.58
N ARG A 2 5.55 -43.51 20.04
CA ARG A 2 5.10 -42.21 19.54
C ARG A 2 6.35 -41.47 19.11
N VAL A 3 6.45 -41.17 17.82
CA VAL A 3 7.56 -40.45 17.21
C VAL A 3 7.50 -39.01 17.71
N GLU A 4 8.55 -38.54 18.36
CA GLU A 4 8.72 -37.14 18.76
C GLU A 4 9.01 -36.32 17.49
N ASP A 5 8.05 -35.47 17.11
CA ASP A 5 8.21 -34.41 16.10
C ASP A 5 9.11 -33.32 16.68
N LYS A 6 10.43 -33.48 16.53
CA LYS A 6 11.40 -32.41 16.78
C LYS A 6 11.46 -31.48 15.58
N ARG A 7 10.42 -30.65 15.40
CA ARG A 7 10.58 -29.41 14.65
C ARG A 7 11.31 -28.41 15.55
N GLN A 8 12.62 -28.35 15.39
CA GLN A 8 13.44 -27.28 15.94
C GLN A 8 13.04 -25.97 15.27
N ASP A 9 12.18 -25.21 15.94
CA ASP A 9 12.01 -23.77 15.73
C ASP A 9 13.28 -23.04 16.19
N HIS A 10 14.36 -23.11 15.41
CA HIS A 10 15.52 -22.24 15.60
C HIS A 10 15.50 -21.14 14.54
N CYS A 11 14.85 -20.04 14.90
CA CYS A 11 15.09 -18.73 14.32
C CYS A 11 16.47 -18.26 14.81
N GLY A 12 17.48 -18.21 13.92
CA GLY A 12 18.83 -17.90 14.36
C GLY A 12 19.82 -17.61 13.23
N CYS A 13 19.63 -16.52 12.50
CA CYS A 13 20.77 -15.81 11.90
C CYS A 13 21.20 -14.72 12.87
N HIS A 14 21.66 -15.12 14.05
CA HIS A 14 22.40 -14.23 14.93
C HIS A 14 23.82 -14.06 14.38
N GLU A 15 24.33 -12.83 14.42
CA GLU A 15 25.71 -12.48 14.16
C GLU A 15 26.63 -13.27 15.11
N GLU A 16 27.10 -14.45 14.70
CA GLU A 16 28.23 -15.10 15.37
C GLU A 16 29.54 -14.63 14.74
N HIS A 17 30.32 -13.96 15.57
CA HIS A 17 31.62 -13.38 15.28
C HIS A 17 32.60 -14.44 14.72
N GLY A 18 33.08 -14.25 13.49
CA GLY A 18 34.32 -14.91 13.01
C GLY A 18 34.34 -15.41 11.57
N HIS A 19 33.20 -15.46 10.87
CA HIS A 19 33.14 -15.86 9.46
C HIS A 19 32.60 -14.70 8.61
N GLY A 20 33.14 -14.50 7.41
CA GLY A 20 32.79 -13.39 6.50
C GLY A 20 31.28 -13.28 6.19
N PRO A 21 30.85 -12.26 5.41
CA PRO A 21 29.43 -11.96 5.21
C PRO A 21 28.68 -13.19 4.68
N ARG A 22 27.67 -13.64 5.43
CA ARG A 22 26.77 -14.73 5.05
C ARG A 22 25.50 -14.15 4.41
N TYR A 23 25.05 -14.78 3.33
CA TYR A 23 23.85 -14.43 2.59
C TYR A 23 22.83 -15.57 2.75
N CYS A 24 21.56 -15.26 2.57
CA CYS A 24 20.50 -16.26 2.62
C CYS A 24 19.63 -16.11 1.37
N VAL A 25 19.21 -17.23 0.80
CA VAL A 25 18.30 -17.24 -0.35
C VAL A 25 17.08 -18.04 0.04
N ASN A 26 15.91 -17.42 0.01
CA ASN A 26 14.67 -18.12 0.32
C ASN A 26 13.93 -18.47 -0.98
N THR A 27 13.51 -19.72 -1.11
CA THR A 27 12.73 -20.25 -2.23
C THR A 27 11.48 -20.90 -1.68
N GLU A 28 10.31 -20.34 -1.98
CA GLU A 28 8.99 -20.86 -1.53
C GLU A 28 8.89 -21.17 -0.02
N GLY A 29 9.59 -20.40 0.83
CA GLY A 29 9.57 -20.56 2.27
C GLY A 29 10.67 -21.45 2.84
N ASN A 30 11.52 -22.05 2.00
CA ASN A 30 12.74 -22.74 2.42
C ASN A 30 13.93 -21.78 2.33
N GLU A 31 14.67 -21.63 3.42
CA GLU A 31 15.84 -20.75 3.48
C GLU A 31 17.12 -21.56 3.28
N HIS A 32 17.93 -21.13 2.30
CA HIS A 32 19.20 -21.74 1.93
C HIS A 32 20.34 -20.79 2.32
N GLU A 33 21.35 -21.32 2.99
CA GLU A 33 22.58 -20.57 3.25
C GLU A 33 23.33 -20.33 1.94
N TRP A 34 23.90 -19.14 1.81
CA TRP A 34 24.64 -18.74 0.63
C TRP A 34 25.88 -17.92 1.00
N THR A 35 26.96 -18.12 0.25
CA THR A 35 28.29 -17.60 0.63
C THR A 35 28.80 -16.47 -0.27
N ARG A 36 28.10 -16.18 -1.37
CA ARG A 36 28.47 -15.13 -2.34
C ARG A 36 27.51 -13.96 -2.26
N SER A 37 27.98 -12.76 -2.58
CA SER A 37 27.13 -11.57 -2.69
C SER A 37 26.27 -11.56 -3.96
N THR A 38 26.32 -12.62 -4.77
CA THR A 38 25.55 -12.75 -6.00
C THR A 38 25.04 -14.17 -6.17
N ILE A 39 23.93 -14.31 -6.90
CA ILE A 39 23.36 -15.60 -7.31
C ILE A 39 22.74 -15.47 -8.70
N THR A 40 22.84 -16.50 -9.53
CA THR A 40 22.20 -16.51 -10.86
C THR A 40 20.78 -17.06 -10.83
N THR A 41 19.99 -16.74 -11.84
CA THR A 41 18.65 -17.32 -12.07
C THR A 41 18.65 -18.86 -12.02
N GLU A 42 19.64 -19.52 -12.61
CA GLU A 42 19.75 -20.99 -12.62
C GLU A 42 20.09 -21.55 -11.24
N GLU A 43 20.91 -20.85 -10.48
CA GLU A 43 21.24 -21.22 -9.10
C GLU A 43 20.03 -21.08 -8.19
N ILE A 44 19.23 -20.01 -8.36
CA ILE A 44 17.95 -19.85 -7.66
C ILE A 44 16.98 -20.99 -8.03
N ALA A 45 16.85 -21.32 -9.32
CA ALA A 45 15.99 -22.40 -9.78
C ALA A 45 16.42 -23.76 -9.20
N ALA A 46 17.72 -24.03 -9.16
CA ALA A 46 18.28 -25.24 -8.56
C ALA A 46 17.99 -25.32 -7.05
N LEU A 47 18.12 -24.22 -6.31
CA LEU A 47 17.77 -24.15 -4.88
C LEU A 47 16.26 -24.37 -4.64
N GLY A 48 15.41 -23.88 -5.52
CA GLY A 48 13.95 -24.07 -5.48
C GLY A 48 13.49 -25.45 -5.96
N GLY A 49 14.37 -26.25 -6.56
CA GLY A 49 14.00 -27.54 -7.17
C GLY A 49 13.20 -27.40 -8.48
N TRP A 50 13.30 -26.25 -9.16
CA TRP A 50 12.60 -25.96 -10.41
C TRP A 50 13.49 -26.22 -11.63
N ALA A 51 12.88 -26.54 -12.77
CA ALA A 51 13.59 -26.57 -14.04
C ALA A 51 13.92 -25.13 -14.48
N ALA A 52 15.14 -24.88 -14.96
CA ALA A 52 15.54 -23.53 -15.42
C ALA A 52 14.62 -22.94 -16.51
N SER A 53 13.95 -23.79 -17.28
CA SER A 53 12.96 -23.39 -18.29
C SER A 53 11.63 -22.86 -17.73
N GLN A 54 11.36 -23.09 -16.44
CA GLN A 54 10.14 -22.63 -15.77
C GLN A 54 10.16 -21.11 -15.49
N GLY A 55 11.35 -20.50 -15.50
CA GLY A 55 11.56 -19.10 -15.13
C GLY A 55 11.54 -18.90 -13.61
N VAL A 56 12.23 -17.85 -13.15
CA VAL A 56 12.28 -17.47 -11.74
C VAL A 56 11.65 -16.09 -11.58
N ILE A 57 10.74 -15.95 -10.62
CA ILE A 57 10.14 -14.67 -10.26
C ILE A 57 10.79 -14.19 -8.97
N GLN A 58 11.43 -13.04 -9.04
CA GLN A 58 11.89 -12.33 -7.85
C GLN A 58 10.73 -11.51 -7.30
N VAL A 59 10.38 -11.78 -6.04
CA VAL A 59 9.53 -10.90 -5.22
C VAL A 59 10.45 -9.97 -4.44
N ASN A 60 10.35 -8.68 -4.68
CA ASN A 60 11.14 -7.64 -4.01
C ASN A 60 10.58 -7.31 -2.61
N GLU A 61 11.34 -6.56 -1.81
CA GLU A 61 10.95 -6.13 -0.45
C GLU A 61 9.64 -5.31 -0.42
N ASP A 62 9.28 -4.69 -1.54
CA ASP A 62 8.04 -3.92 -1.73
C ASP A 62 6.88 -4.77 -2.28
N ASN A 63 7.02 -6.10 -2.30
CA ASN A 63 6.09 -7.06 -2.94
C ASN A 63 5.92 -6.84 -4.46
N THR A 64 6.79 -6.09 -5.14
CA THR A 64 6.81 -6.10 -6.61
C THR A 64 7.40 -7.41 -7.10
N GLU A 65 6.82 -7.95 -8.17
CA GLU A 65 7.29 -9.16 -8.81
C GLU A 65 7.98 -8.80 -10.11
N ARG A 66 9.17 -9.34 -10.34
CA ARG A 66 9.82 -9.31 -11.65
C ARG A 66 10.25 -10.70 -12.05
N THR A 67 10.04 -11.04 -13.32
CA THR A 67 10.58 -12.28 -13.88
C THR A 67 12.05 -12.04 -14.24
N LEU A 68 12.94 -12.90 -13.74
CA LEU A 68 14.37 -12.85 -14.03
C LEU A 68 14.65 -13.48 -15.39
N ALA A 69 15.53 -12.88 -16.17
CA ALA A 69 15.99 -13.47 -17.42
C ALA A 69 16.92 -14.67 -17.16
N PRO A 70 16.99 -15.65 -18.08
CA PRO A 70 18.01 -16.70 -18.04
C PRO A 70 19.42 -16.08 -18.01
N GLY A 71 20.29 -16.59 -17.12
CA GLY A 71 21.64 -16.10 -16.90
C GLY A 71 21.75 -14.76 -16.16
N GLU A 72 20.64 -14.15 -15.76
CA GLU A 72 20.65 -12.91 -14.98
C GLU A 72 21.33 -13.14 -13.61
N VAL A 73 22.23 -12.23 -13.26
CA VAL A 73 22.95 -12.23 -11.97
C VAL A 73 22.25 -11.25 -11.04
N VAL A 74 21.84 -11.72 -9.86
CA VAL A 74 21.20 -10.89 -8.84
C VAL A 74 22.15 -10.65 -7.67
N GLU A 75 22.28 -9.39 -7.28
CA GLU A 75 23.05 -8.96 -6.11
C GLU A 75 22.27 -9.27 -4.81
N LEU A 76 22.94 -9.94 -3.88
CA LEU A 76 22.44 -10.34 -2.57
C LEU A 76 22.91 -9.34 -1.51
N ARG A 77 21.99 -8.88 -0.68
CA ARG A 77 22.32 -8.14 0.56
C ARG A 77 22.26 -9.08 1.76
N PRO A 78 23.10 -8.89 2.80
CA PRO A 78 22.94 -9.63 4.04
C PRO A 78 21.52 -9.44 4.59
N GLY A 79 20.81 -10.55 4.85
CA GLY A 79 19.40 -10.54 5.29
C GLY A 79 18.35 -10.36 4.19
N HIS A 80 18.74 -10.34 2.90
CA HIS A 80 17.81 -10.23 1.78
C HIS A 80 17.12 -11.58 1.52
N ALA A 81 15.78 -11.62 1.58
CA ALA A 81 15.02 -12.84 1.36
C ALA A 81 14.37 -12.83 -0.02
N PHE A 82 14.84 -13.68 -0.94
CA PHE A 82 14.09 -14.04 -2.14
C PHE A 82 12.76 -14.72 -1.73
N CYS A 83 11.69 -14.52 -2.49
CA CYS A 83 10.40 -15.21 -2.29
C CYS A 83 9.72 -15.08 -0.92
N ARG A 84 10.05 -14.10 -0.07
CA ARG A 84 9.24 -13.89 1.15
C ARG A 84 8.08 -12.95 0.86
N ARG A 85 6.93 -13.52 0.48
CA ARG A 85 5.65 -12.79 0.55
C ARG A 85 5.51 -12.22 1.95
N VAL A 86 5.43 -10.90 2.07
CA VAL A 86 5.39 -10.22 3.37
C VAL A 86 4.25 -10.80 4.20
N ARG A 87 4.59 -11.57 5.25
CA ARG A 87 3.62 -12.04 6.23
C ARG A 87 3.40 -10.90 7.21
N TRP A 88 2.14 -10.46 7.35
CA TRP A 88 1.74 -9.49 8.35
C TRP A 88 2.24 -9.94 9.74
N LYS A 89 2.93 -9.06 10.48
CA LYS A 89 3.31 -9.34 11.86
C LYS A 89 2.06 -9.75 12.64
N ARG A 90 2.10 -10.90 13.32
CA ARG A 90 1.06 -11.29 14.28
C ARG A 90 0.95 -10.14 15.29
N GLY A 91 -0.21 -9.47 15.33
CA GLY A 91 -0.45 -8.34 16.24
C GLY A 91 -0.34 -6.94 15.65
N PHE A 92 -0.10 -6.75 14.34
CA PHE A 92 -0.29 -5.43 13.71
C PHE A 92 -1.78 -5.05 13.77
N ARG A 93 -2.14 -4.10 14.64
CA ARG A 93 -3.55 -3.73 14.85
C ARG A 93 -3.97 -2.73 13.80
N ARG A 94 -5.15 -2.92 13.20
CA ARG A 94 -5.76 -1.96 12.25
C ARG A 94 -5.71 -0.52 12.77
N SER A 95 -5.91 -0.33 14.06
CA SER A 95 -5.82 0.97 14.73
C SER A 95 -4.45 1.63 14.61
N GLU A 96 -3.36 0.87 14.73
CA GLU A 96 -1.98 1.39 14.60
C GLU A 96 -1.70 1.86 13.18
N ARG A 97 -2.21 1.11 12.19
CA ARG A 97 -2.14 1.53 10.78
C ARG A 97 -2.86 2.85 10.56
N ILE A 98 -4.08 2.96 11.07
CA ILE A 98 -4.90 4.17 10.90
C ILE A 98 -4.22 5.38 11.54
N VAL A 99 -3.67 5.24 12.75
CA VAL A 99 -2.94 6.32 13.42
C VAL A 99 -1.74 6.78 12.57
N ALA A 100 -0.94 5.84 12.07
CA ALA A 100 0.22 6.18 11.22
C ALA A 100 -0.17 6.84 9.89
N GLU A 101 -1.31 6.44 9.30
CA GLU A 101 -1.88 7.07 8.12
C GLU A 101 -2.35 8.50 8.40
N ASP A 102 -3.07 8.70 9.51
CA ASP A 102 -3.54 10.01 9.93
C ASP A 102 -2.37 10.95 10.28
N ASP A 103 -1.31 10.43 10.92
CA ASP A 103 -0.10 11.19 11.22
C ASP A 103 0.64 11.61 9.95
N LEU A 104 0.73 10.73 8.96
CA LEU A 104 1.29 11.07 7.65
C LEU A 104 0.46 12.15 6.95
N MET A 105 -0.87 12.03 6.99
CA MET A 105 -1.79 13.02 6.42
C MET A 105 -1.63 14.40 7.08
N ARG A 106 -1.53 14.45 8.41
CA ARG A 106 -1.38 15.71 9.17
C ARG A 106 -0.11 16.48 8.85
N ARG A 107 0.95 15.82 8.38
CA ARG A 107 2.17 16.51 7.92
C ARG A 107 1.88 17.44 6.74
N ILE A 108 0.88 17.12 5.93
CA ILE A 108 0.47 17.91 4.74
C ILE A 108 -0.79 18.72 5.01
N PHE A 109 -1.73 18.15 5.77
CA PHE A 109 -3.03 18.75 6.09
C PHE A 109 -3.17 18.93 7.61
N PRO A 110 -2.50 19.92 8.21
CA PRO A 110 -2.48 20.10 9.67
C PRO A 110 -3.86 20.44 10.24
N GLU A 111 -4.74 21.05 9.44
CA GLU A 111 -6.12 21.40 9.81
C GLU A 111 -7.12 20.25 9.58
N MET A 112 -6.65 19.04 9.23
CA MET A 112 -7.53 17.89 9.00
C MET A 112 -8.30 17.50 10.27
N GLU A 113 -9.62 17.40 10.17
CA GLU A 113 -10.50 16.96 11.25
C GLU A 113 -10.82 15.47 11.14
N ILE A 114 -10.96 14.80 12.29
CA ILE A 114 -11.37 13.39 12.36
C ILE A 114 -12.61 13.25 13.25
N ARG A 115 -13.67 12.59 12.75
CA ARG A 115 -14.93 12.34 13.50
C ARG A 115 -15.60 11.05 13.06
N GLU A 116 -15.80 10.09 13.96
CA GLU A 116 -16.60 8.87 13.67
C GLU A 116 -16.12 8.09 12.42
N GLY A 117 -14.81 7.94 12.22
CA GLY A 117 -14.23 7.33 11.00
C GLY A 117 -14.11 8.27 9.79
N TRP A 118 -14.69 9.46 9.94
CA TRP A 118 -14.52 10.73 9.26
C TRP A 118 -13.10 11.24 9.09
N ARG A 119 -12.63 11.58 7.89
CA ARG A 119 -11.58 12.60 7.70
C ARG A 119 -12.16 13.75 6.89
N ARG A 120 -11.99 14.99 7.35
CA ARG A 120 -12.27 16.22 6.58
C ARG A 120 -11.00 17.02 6.40
N ILE A 121 -10.69 17.34 5.16
CA ILE A 121 -9.60 18.22 4.75
C ILE A 121 -10.24 19.54 4.30
N PRO A 122 -10.00 20.65 5.02
CA PRO A 122 -10.55 21.93 4.64
C PRO A 122 -9.76 22.56 3.48
N LYS A 123 -10.43 23.46 2.73
CA LYS A 123 -9.79 24.36 1.74
C LYS A 123 -8.91 23.66 0.69
N VAL A 124 -9.37 22.53 0.17
CA VAL A 124 -8.72 21.88 -0.98
C VAL A 124 -8.94 22.76 -2.20
N ALA A 125 -7.84 23.21 -2.81
CA ALA A 125 -7.88 24.03 -4.01
C ALA A 125 -8.55 23.30 -5.18
N LEU A 126 -9.41 24.00 -5.89
CA LEU A 126 -10.05 23.52 -7.11
C LEU A 126 -9.43 24.23 -8.33
N PRO A 127 -9.23 23.51 -9.44
CA PRO A 127 -8.72 24.11 -10.66
C PRO A 127 -9.74 25.09 -11.30
N PRO A 128 -9.32 25.89 -12.30
CA PRO A 128 -10.24 26.73 -13.04
C PRO A 128 -11.40 25.94 -13.68
N GLY A 129 -12.59 26.55 -13.72
CA GLY A 129 -13.82 25.95 -14.26
C GLY A 129 -14.81 25.52 -13.18
N TRP A 130 -14.35 25.27 -11.95
CA TRP A 130 -15.23 25.06 -10.80
C TRP A 130 -15.86 26.37 -10.32
N ASN A 131 -17.09 26.30 -9.78
CA ASN A 131 -17.83 27.47 -9.30
C ASN A 131 -17.32 28.06 -7.97
N ARG A 132 -16.21 27.54 -7.45
CA ARG A 132 -15.50 28.01 -6.25
C ARG A 132 -14.01 27.69 -6.39
N ALA A 133 -13.15 28.49 -5.78
CA ALA A 133 -11.69 28.32 -5.86
C ALA A 133 -11.16 27.23 -4.91
N GLU A 134 -11.90 26.93 -3.85
CA GLU A 134 -11.55 25.92 -2.86
C GLU A 134 -12.81 25.25 -2.33
N THR A 135 -12.65 24.03 -1.81
CA THR A 135 -13.74 23.29 -1.17
C THR A 135 -13.22 22.42 -0.05
N ASP A 136 -14.09 22.14 0.91
CA ASP A 136 -13.83 21.06 1.85
C ASP A 136 -14.05 19.71 1.20
N VAL A 137 -13.29 18.75 1.69
CA VAL A 137 -13.29 17.38 1.21
C VAL A 137 -13.43 16.46 2.41
N ALA A 138 -14.33 15.49 2.34
CA ALA A 138 -14.44 14.44 3.34
C ALA A 138 -14.42 13.05 2.70
N PHE A 139 -13.88 12.08 3.44
CA PHE A 139 -13.90 10.67 3.08
C PHE A 139 -13.92 9.80 4.33
N GLN A 140 -14.50 8.61 4.21
CA GLN A 140 -14.58 7.64 5.31
C GLN A 140 -13.64 6.47 5.07
N ILE A 141 -13.02 5.99 6.14
CA ILE A 141 -12.27 4.72 6.12
C ILE A 141 -13.18 3.59 6.62
N SER A 142 -13.41 2.58 5.78
CA SER A 142 -14.23 1.40 6.13
C SER A 142 -13.46 0.42 7.02
N ASP A 143 -14.18 -0.49 7.69
CA ASP A 143 -13.57 -1.53 8.52
C ASP A 143 -12.68 -2.51 7.75
N ALA A 144 -12.85 -2.59 6.43
CA ALA A 144 -11.99 -3.37 5.55
C ALA A 144 -10.60 -2.75 5.34
N PHE A 145 -10.38 -1.49 5.74
CA PHE A 145 -9.07 -0.84 5.65
C PHE A 145 -8.02 -1.51 6.56
N PRO A 146 -6.76 -1.68 6.12
CA PRO A 146 -6.21 -1.20 4.84
C PRO A 146 -6.52 -2.11 3.65
N GLY A 147 -7.11 -3.29 3.83
CA GLY A 147 -7.40 -4.22 2.72
C GLY A 147 -8.24 -3.63 1.59
N ALA A 148 -9.15 -2.70 1.89
CA ALA A 148 -9.86 -1.90 0.90
C ALA A 148 -9.53 -0.40 1.04
N PRO A 149 -9.38 0.35 -0.06
CA PRO A 149 -9.22 1.81 -0.02
C PRO A 149 -10.52 2.49 0.43
N PRO A 150 -10.46 3.76 0.82
CA PRO A 150 -11.66 4.60 0.91
C PRO A 150 -12.40 4.67 -0.43
N TYR A 151 -13.72 4.81 -0.34
CA TYR A 151 -14.60 4.99 -1.48
C TYR A 151 -15.37 6.30 -1.35
N GLY A 152 -15.46 7.00 -2.48
CA GLY A 152 -16.19 8.23 -2.61
C GLY A 152 -15.46 9.45 -2.06
N ILE A 153 -15.79 10.59 -2.66
CA ILE A 153 -15.27 11.89 -2.27
C ILE A 153 -16.47 12.77 -1.94
N TYR A 154 -16.52 13.28 -0.71
CA TYR A 154 -17.63 14.11 -0.26
C TYR A 154 -17.20 15.56 -0.24
N VAL A 155 -18.04 16.44 -0.76
CA VAL A 155 -17.82 17.89 -0.79
C VAL A 155 -19.09 18.62 -0.38
N PRO A 156 -19.02 19.84 0.17
CA PRO A 156 -20.20 20.66 0.40
C PRO A 156 -21.00 20.82 -0.89
N ALA A 157 -22.32 20.66 -0.78
CA ALA A 157 -23.26 20.66 -1.90
C ALA A 157 -23.18 21.95 -2.75
N GLY A 158 -23.77 21.87 -3.95
CA GLY A 158 -23.81 22.96 -4.92
C GLY A 158 -22.52 23.11 -5.72
N LEU A 159 -21.69 22.07 -5.80
CA LEU A 159 -20.47 22.12 -6.61
C LEU A 159 -20.84 21.99 -8.09
N ARG A 160 -20.29 22.86 -8.94
CA ARG A 160 -20.54 22.90 -10.38
C ARG A 160 -19.25 23.09 -11.15
N TYR A 161 -19.10 22.40 -12.28
CA TYR A 161 -18.01 22.60 -13.22
C TYR A 161 -18.57 23.20 -14.52
N ASN A 162 -18.08 24.38 -14.92
CA ASN A 162 -18.60 25.16 -16.04
C ASN A 162 -20.13 25.35 -15.99
N GLY A 163 -20.67 25.56 -14.78
CA GLY A 163 -22.11 25.75 -14.53
C GLY A 163 -22.95 24.46 -14.53
N GLN A 164 -22.37 23.31 -14.85
CA GLN A 164 -23.06 22.03 -14.91
C GLN A 164 -22.77 21.16 -13.67
N MET A 165 -23.69 20.24 -13.38
CA MET A 165 -23.45 19.22 -12.38
C MET A 165 -22.39 18.23 -12.92
N PRO A 166 -21.30 17.96 -12.20
CA PRO A 166 -20.29 17.00 -12.66
C PRO A 166 -20.87 15.60 -12.84
N ALA A 167 -20.32 14.79 -13.74
CA ALA A 167 -20.70 13.38 -13.81
C ALA A 167 -20.16 12.60 -12.60
N ASN A 168 -20.82 11.49 -12.27
CA ASN A 168 -20.60 10.69 -11.04
C ASN A 168 -20.78 11.45 -9.72
N TYR A 169 -21.36 12.65 -9.76
CA TYR A 169 -21.71 13.45 -8.58
C TYR A 169 -23.20 13.31 -8.26
N THR A 170 -23.50 13.10 -6.99
CA THR A 170 -24.86 13.07 -6.46
C THR A 170 -24.99 14.00 -5.26
N GLU A 171 -26.01 14.84 -5.25
CA GLU A 171 -26.42 15.65 -4.10
C GLU A 171 -27.94 15.52 -3.89
N PRO A 172 -28.43 15.31 -2.65
CA PRO A 172 -27.65 15.08 -1.44
C PRO A 172 -26.91 13.73 -1.49
N ALA A 173 -25.79 13.63 -0.76
CA ALA A 173 -25.08 12.38 -0.58
C ALA A 173 -25.93 11.37 0.22
N GLY A 174 -25.90 10.09 -0.17
CA GLY A 174 -26.67 9.04 0.51
C GLY A 174 -26.27 8.83 1.97
N SER A 175 -24.98 8.99 2.29
CA SER A 175 -24.45 8.98 3.66
C SER A 175 -23.73 10.29 3.92
N ALA A 176 -24.35 11.19 4.69
CA ALA A 176 -23.74 12.49 4.99
C ALA A 176 -22.57 12.34 5.98
N PRO A 177 -21.42 12.98 5.74
CA PRO A 177 -20.36 13.09 6.73
C PRO A 177 -20.85 13.79 8.01
N PRO A 178 -20.28 13.49 9.20
CA PRO A 178 -20.64 14.10 10.48
C PRO A 178 -20.03 15.51 10.66
N PHE A 179 -20.08 16.31 9.59
CA PHE A 179 -19.62 17.70 9.53
C PHE A 179 -20.79 18.58 9.08
N ALA A 180 -20.87 19.80 9.62
CA ALA A 180 -21.99 20.70 9.37
C ALA A 180 -22.18 21.00 7.87
N GLY A 181 -23.44 21.18 7.47
CA GLY A 181 -23.83 21.55 6.10
C GLY A 181 -24.41 20.41 5.28
N ALA A 182 -24.85 20.74 4.06
CA ALA A 182 -25.29 19.76 3.08
C ALA A 182 -24.10 19.27 2.26
N TRP A 183 -24.07 17.98 1.96
CA TRP A 183 -22.97 17.34 1.25
C TRP A 183 -23.46 16.66 -0.03
N GLY A 184 -22.63 16.72 -1.06
CA GLY A 184 -22.71 15.86 -2.23
C GLY A 184 -21.53 14.89 -2.25
N MET A 185 -21.65 13.84 -3.06
CA MET A 185 -20.68 12.76 -3.16
C MET A 185 -20.32 12.51 -4.62
N PHE A 186 -19.03 12.44 -4.91
CA PHE A 186 -18.53 11.81 -6.12
C PHE A 186 -18.33 10.31 -5.85
N SER A 187 -18.93 9.46 -6.69
CA SER A 187 -18.66 8.03 -6.71
C SER A 187 -17.28 7.80 -7.32
N TRP A 188 -16.28 7.54 -6.48
CA TRP A 188 -14.90 7.40 -6.91
C TRP A 188 -14.15 6.35 -6.10
N SER A 189 -13.37 5.54 -6.79
CA SER A 189 -12.35 4.66 -6.22
C SER A 189 -11.06 4.86 -6.98
N VAL A 190 -9.95 4.46 -6.38
CA VAL A 190 -8.71 4.21 -7.13
C VAL A 190 -8.88 2.92 -7.92
N ALA A 191 -9.73 2.96 -8.94
CA ALA A 191 -9.77 2.00 -10.03
C ALA A 191 -9.32 2.80 -11.26
N ASP A 192 -8.32 2.27 -11.95
CA ASP A 192 -7.55 2.86 -13.05
C ASP A 192 -6.27 3.61 -12.60
N GLY A 193 -5.21 2.84 -12.35
CA GLY A 193 -3.83 3.31 -12.43
C GLY A 193 -2.95 3.05 -11.20
N ASN A 194 -3.51 3.13 -9.99
CA ASN A 194 -2.78 2.85 -8.75
C ASN A 194 -3.40 1.63 -8.07
N ASP A 195 -2.91 0.43 -8.37
CA ASP A 195 -3.32 -0.78 -7.67
C ASP A 195 -3.15 -0.56 -6.16
N TRP A 196 -4.26 -0.39 -5.44
CA TRP A 196 -4.25 -0.20 -4.00
C TRP A 196 -3.62 -1.44 -3.34
N ARG A 197 -2.33 -1.30 -2.99
CA ARG A 197 -1.48 -2.37 -2.46
C ARG A 197 -0.76 -1.86 -1.21
N PRO A 198 -1.48 -1.70 -0.08
CA PRO A 198 -0.89 -1.19 1.15
C PRO A 198 0.17 -2.16 1.64
N THR A 199 1.37 -1.64 1.90
CA THR A 199 2.47 -2.42 2.47
C THR A 199 2.52 -2.26 3.99
N VAL A 200 3.36 -3.02 4.68
CA VAL A 200 3.52 -2.91 6.15
C VAL A 200 4.08 -1.54 6.56
N SER A 201 4.86 -0.89 5.70
CA SER A 201 5.38 0.45 5.94
C SER A 201 4.48 1.50 5.29
N VAL A 202 3.78 2.28 6.10
CA VAL A 202 2.86 3.34 5.62
C VAL A 202 3.57 4.33 4.71
N GLU A 203 4.80 4.74 5.07
CA GLU A 203 5.55 5.74 4.34
C GLU A 203 6.15 5.24 3.02
N LYS A 204 6.36 3.91 2.88
CA LYS A 204 7.02 3.31 1.71
C LYS A 204 6.06 2.62 0.73
N GLY A 205 4.76 2.59 1.02
CA GLY A 205 3.75 1.94 0.17
C GLY A 205 2.60 2.86 -0.23
N VAL A 206 1.58 2.28 -0.88
CA VAL A 206 0.31 2.98 -1.15
C VAL A 206 -0.40 3.26 0.19
N ASN A 207 -0.79 4.52 0.38
CA ASN A 207 -1.30 5.07 1.63
C ASN A 207 -2.38 6.13 1.36
N LEU A 208 -3.00 6.66 2.41
CA LEU A 208 -4.08 7.66 2.28
C LEU A 208 -3.62 8.97 1.64
N LEU A 209 -2.37 9.38 1.86
CA LEU A 209 -1.85 10.60 1.25
C LEU A 209 -1.78 10.47 -0.28
N GLN A 210 -1.38 9.31 -0.78
CA GLN A 210 -1.41 9.03 -2.23
C GLN A 210 -2.84 8.95 -2.76
N TRP A 211 -3.76 8.35 -1.99
CA TRP A 211 -5.19 8.32 -2.34
C TRP A 211 -5.78 9.73 -2.46
N VAL A 212 -5.51 10.62 -1.48
CA VAL A 212 -5.98 12.02 -1.51
C VAL A 212 -5.36 12.81 -2.65
N ARG A 213 -4.09 12.58 -2.98
CA ARG A 213 -3.44 13.21 -4.15
C ARG A 213 -4.10 12.77 -5.47
N GLY A 214 -4.43 11.49 -5.61
CA GLY A 214 -5.16 10.98 -6.77
C GLY A 214 -6.55 11.60 -6.90
N MET A 215 -7.22 11.85 -5.78
CA MET A 215 -8.47 12.61 -5.77
C MET A 215 -8.29 14.04 -6.33
N SER A 216 -7.25 14.78 -5.94
CA SER A 216 -7.06 16.15 -6.44
C SER A 216 -6.84 16.19 -7.95
N GLN A 217 -6.21 15.15 -8.51
CA GLN A 217 -6.10 14.98 -9.96
C GLN A 217 -7.48 14.83 -10.61
N ARG A 218 -8.43 14.16 -9.97
CA ARG A 218 -9.80 14.02 -10.49
C ARG A 218 -10.51 15.36 -10.69
N PHE A 219 -10.31 16.33 -9.79
CA PHE A 219 -10.86 17.67 -9.99
C PHE A 219 -10.29 18.39 -11.22
N THR A 220 -9.10 17.99 -11.69
CA THR A 220 -8.43 18.56 -12.87
C THR A 220 -8.95 17.96 -14.18
N GLU A 221 -9.45 16.73 -14.15
CA GLU A 221 -10.02 16.05 -15.32
C GLU A 221 -11.37 16.64 -15.74
N GLY A 222 -11.92 17.58 -14.97
CA GLY A 222 -13.17 18.31 -15.27
C GLY A 222 -14.42 17.48 -15.04
N VAL A 223 -14.28 16.16 -15.04
CA VAL A 223 -15.08 15.14 -14.35
C VAL A 223 -14.18 13.97 -14.12
#